data_AF-A0AAU7S9G2-F1
#
_entry.id   AF-A0AAU7S9G2-F1
#
_cell.length_a   1.000
_cell.length_b   1.000
_cell.length_c   1.000
_cell.angle_alpha   90.00
_cell.angle_beta   90.00
_cell.angle_gamma   90.00
#
_symmetry.space_group_name_H-M   'P 1'
#
loop_
_entity.id
_entity.type
_entity.pdbx_description
1 polymer ?
#
loop_
_entity_poly.entity_id
_entity_poly.type
_entity_poly.pdbx_seq_one_letter_code
_entity_poly.pdbx_strand_id
1 'polypeptide(L)'
;MPTALRTIYKVIYDAVFHFVEDDGFAMASHVALSTLLAVFPFLIFGTALASFLGASQFSSTAVHLIFDTWPEAIAKPLADQVVQVLTIPRGGLLTISVLAAAYFASNGVEALRISLNRAYRVPETRPWYFNRLASLGYVLIAVLIFAILSILLVAVPLALNYTRQWLPKLADIFDIVFSWRIYGTIFLLLAGLMILHLWLAAGRRRVFDVIPGVILTLVFWSIGALLFAYYLSTFANYTATYAGLASVMIVLIFLYMLAVIFIMGAEINAALMKFRVRRLLFGKAASRSAAEAPAEKQSSESRGESEADAAAKLRR
;
A
#
# COMPACT_ATOMS: atom_id res chain seq x y z
N MET A 1 -25.97 -5.47 23.91
CA MET A 1 -25.14 -4.81 22.87
C MET A 1 -25.43 -5.42 21.51
N PRO A 2 -25.56 -4.62 20.43
CA PRO A 2 -25.84 -5.14 19.09
C PRO A 2 -24.73 -6.12 18.65
N THR A 3 -25.11 -7.24 18.04
CA THR A 3 -24.22 -8.34 17.62
C THR A 3 -23.03 -7.90 16.75
N ALA A 4 -23.18 -6.82 15.99
CA ALA A 4 -22.12 -6.23 15.19
C ALA A 4 -21.00 -5.62 16.05
N LEU A 5 -21.37 -4.84 17.07
CA LEU A 5 -20.41 -4.18 17.96
C LEU A 5 -19.56 -5.20 18.73
N ARG A 6 -20.19 -6.29 19.19
CA ARG A 6 -19.47 -7.40 19.85
C ARG A 6 -18.49 -8.09 18.90
N THR A 7 -18.82 -8.19 17.61
CA THR A 7 -17.94 -8.80 16.60
C THR A 7 -16.76 -7.90 16.28
N ILE A 8 -16.99 -6.60 16.10
CA ILE A 8 -15.93 -5.61 15.88
C ILE A 8 -14.97 -5.58 17.08
N TYR A 9 -15.50 -5.53 18.30
CA TYR A 9 -14.68 -5.57 19.51
C TYR A 9 -13.81 -6.83 19.55
N LYS A 10 -14.37 -8.01 19.24
CA LYS A 10 -13.60 -9.26 19.19
C LYS A 10 -12.48 -9.21 18.14
N VAL A 11 -12.75 -8.68 16.95
CA VAL A 11 -11.75 -8.57 15.88
C VAL A 11 -10.61 -7.64 16.30
N ILE A 12 -10.95 -6.46 16.83
CA ILE A 12 -9.93 -5.48 17.27
C ILE A 12 -9.13 -6.06 18.43
N TYR A 13 -9.80 -6.65 19.42
CA TYR A 13 -9.13 -7.27 20.56
C TYR A 13 -8.18 -8.39 20.11
N ASP A 14 -8.63 -9.28 19.23
CA ASP A 14 -7.82 -10.38 18.71
C ASP A 14 -6.60 -9.86 17.92
N ALA A 15 -6.80 -8.86 17.05
CA ALA A 15 -5.72 -8.26 16.28
C ALA A 15 -4.69 -7.56 17.17
N VAL A 16 -5.12 -6.78 18.18
CA VAL A 16 -4.21 -6.10 19.11
C VAL A 16 -3.50 -7.10 20.01
N PHE A 17 -4.22 -8.06 20.57
CA PHE A 17 -3.65 -9.11 21.43
C PHE A 17 -2.55 -9.85 20.69
N HIS A 18 -2.84 -10.31 19.48
CA HIS A 18 -1.86 -11.03 18.69
C HIS A 18 -0.76 -10.14 18.12
N PHE A 19 -1.01 -8.88 17.81
CA PHE A 19 0.07 -7.97 17.45
C PHE A 19 1.14 -7.90 18.57
N VAL A 20 0.72 -7.95 19.83
CA VAL A 20 1.65 -7.98 20.97
C VAL A 20 2.28 -9.37 21.13
N GLU A 21 1.49 -10.43 21.06
CA GLU A 21 1.95 -11.81 21.30
C GLU A 21 2.83 -12.38 20.17
N ASP A 22 2.59 -11.96 18.92
CA ASP A 22 3.30 -12.41 17.73
C ASP A 22 4.53 -11.50 17.41
N ASP A 23 5.02 -10.75 18.40
CA ASP A 23 6.20 -9.86 18.35
C ASP A 23 6.06 -8.68 17.36
N GLY A 24 4.86 -8.15 17.17
CA GLY A 24 4.56 -7.11 16.17
C GLY A 24 5.44 -5.86 16.28
N PHE A 25 5.79 -5.41 17.49
CA PHE A 25 6.72 -4.29 17.69
C PHE A 25 8.17 -4.62 17.27
N ALA A 26 8.62 -5.85 17.54
CA ALA A 26 9.95 -6.29 17.10
C ALA A 26 9.99 -6.45 15.57
N MET A 27 8.93 -7.00 14.98
CA MET A 27 8.78 -7.11 13.52
C MET A 27 8.72 -5.73 12.85
N ALA A 28 8.01 -4.77 13.45
CA ALA A 28 8.00 -3.39 12.95
C ALA A 28 9.40 -2.75 12.98
N SER A 29 10.18 -2.99 14.05
CA SER A 29 11.58 -2.57 14.13
C SER A 29 12.44 -3.21 13.04
N HIS A 30 12.26 -4.51 12.80
CA HIS A 30 12.95 -5.23 11.73
C HIS A 30 12.62 -4.65 10.36
N VAL A 31 11.34 -4.42 10.05
CA VAL A 31 10.91 -3.77 8.80
C VAL A 31 11.52 -2.38 8.67
N ALA A 32 11.41 -1.54 9.69
CA ALA A 32 11.91 -0.17 9.63
C ALA A 32 13.41 -0.10 9.36
N LEU A 33 14.21 -0.88 10.10
CA LEU A 33 15.66 -0.92 9.93
C LEU A 33 16.05 -1.53 8.58
N SER A 34 15.43 -2.64 8.17
CA SER A 34 15.69 -3.27 6.88
C SER A 34 15.31 -2.37 5.70
N THR A 35 14.19 -1.64 5.80
CA THR A 35 13.80 -0.65 4.80
C THR A 35 14.80 0.50 4.75
N LEU A 36 15.21 1.06 5.90
CA LEU A 36 16.20 2.13 5.96
C LEU A 36 17.53 1.72 5.29
N LEU A 37 18.03 0.53 5.63
CA LEU A 37 19.26 -0.03 5.04
C LEU A 37 19.11 -0.37 3.55
N ALA A 38 17.89 -0.67 3.10
CA ALA A 38 17.59 -0.97 1.70
C ALA A 38 17.46 0.29 0.82
N VAL A 39 17.24 1.49 1.39
CA VAL A 39 17.08 2.74 0.62
C VAL A 39 18.29 3.00 -0.29
N PHE A 40 19.50 2.99 0.25
CA PHE A 40 20.70 3.31 -0.55
C PHE A 40 20.96 2.26 -1.65
N PRO A 41 20.97 0.94 -1.37
CA PRO A 41 21.07 -0.08 -2.40
C PRO A 41 19.96 0.03 -3.46
N PHE A 42 18.73 0.33 -3.06
CA PHE A 42 17.61 0.51 -3.98
C PHE A 42 17.87 1.65 -4.97
N LEU A 43 18.36 2.79 -4.48
CA LEU A 43 18.70 3.94 -5.31
C LEU A 43 19.87 3.66 -6.24
N ILE A 44 20.92 2.99 -5.75
CA ILE A 44 22.07 2.57 -6.57
C ILE A 44 21.61 1.66 -7.71
N PHE A 45 20.81 0.65 -7.40
CA PHE A 45 20.27 -0.27 -8.39
C PHE A 45 19.35 0.44 -9.39
N GLY A 46 18.45 1.30 -8.90
CA GLY A 46 17.50 2.03 -9.72
C GLY A 46 18.15 3.00 -10.70
N THR A 47 19.15 3.75 -10.24
CA THR A 47 19.91 4.69 -11.08
C THR A 47 20.77 3.99 -12.11
N ALA A 48 21.41 2.87 -11.75
CA ALA A 48 22.14 2.05 -12.71
C ALA A 48 21.21 1.47 -13.78
N LEU A 49 20.03 0.97 -13.40
CA LEU A 49 19.04 0.46 -14.35
C LEU A 49 18.50 1.58 -15.26
N ALA A 50 18.20 2.74 -14.70
CA ALA A 50 17.77 3.91 -15.48
C ALA A 50 18.85 4.34 -16.49
N SER A 51 20.12 4.39 -16.08
CA SER A 51 21.24 4.68 -16.98
C SER A 51 21.37 3.64 -18.09
N PHE A 52 21.21 2.34 -17.77
CA PHE A 52 21.26 1.26 -18.75
C PHE A 52 20.14 1.35 -19.80
N LEU A 53 18.94 1.78 -19.38
CA LEU A 53 17.79 1.97 -20.27
C LEU A 53 17.83 3.30 -21.06
N GLY A 54 18.91 4.09 -20.95
CA GLY A 54 19.03 5.40 -21.61
C GLY A 54 18.25 6.52 -20.93
N ALA A 55 17.79 6.31 -19.69
CA ALA A 55 17.05 7.26 -18.87
C ALA A 55 17.93 7.84 -17.74
N SER A 56 19.13 8.33 -18.06
CA SER A 56 20.10 8.85 -17.08
C SER A 56 19.74 10.23 -16.50
N GLN A 57 19.00 11.07 -17.23
CA GLN A 57 18.59 12.41 -16.77
C GLN A 57 17.55 12.40 -15.63
N PHE A 58 17.09 11.23 -15.19
CA PHE A 58 15.89 11.09 -14.36
C PHE A 58 16.16 10.74 -12.88
N SER A 59 17.43 10.47 -12.52
CA SER A 59 17.86 10.16 -11.15
C SER A 59 17.54 11.28 -10.15
N SER A 60 17.73 12.55 -10.54
CA SER A 60 17.46 13.72 -9.69
C SER A 60 15.96 13.98 -9.49
N THR A 61 15.14 13.74 -10.52
CA THR A 61 13.69 14.00 -10.49
C THR A 61 12.93 12.96 -9.66
N ALA A 62 13.40 11.69 -9.67
CA ALA A 62 12.81 10.60 -8.88
C ALA A 62 12.86 10.87 -7.36
N VAL A 63 13.91 11.56 -6.88
CA VAL A 63 14.06 11.92 -5.47
C VAL A 63 13.01 12.94 -5.06
N HIS A 64 12.85 14.02 -5.84
CA HIS A 64 11.84 15.04 -5.58
C HIS A 64 10.41 14.46 -5.62
N LEU A 65 10.14 13.48 -6.49
CA LEU A 65 8.83 12.83 -6.62
C LEU A 65 8.35 12.07 -5.37
N ILE A 66 9.25 11.35 -4.70
CA ILE A 66 8.92 10.59 -3.49
C ILE A 66 8.58 11.55 -2.34
N PHE A 67 9.28 12.68 -2.29
CA PHE A 67 9.25 13.58 -1.16
C PHE A 67 8.23 14.72 -1.30
N ASP A 68 7.87 15.14 -2.52
CA ASP A 68 6.88 16.19 -2.76
C ASP A 68 5.48 15.87 -2.23
N THR A 69 5.14 14.58 -2.06
CA THR A 69 3.84 14.14 -1.52
C THR A 69 3.85 13.92 -0.01
N TRP A 70 5.03 13.95 0.61
CA TRP A 70 5.18 13.85 2.05
C TRP A 70 5.19 15.25 2.65
N PRO A 71 4.75 15.42 3.91
CA PRO A 71 4.96 16.68 4.62
C PRO A 71 6.43 17.08 4.53
N GLU A 72 6.71 18.33 4.14
CA GLU A 72 8.07 18.82 3.85
C GLU A 72 9.06 18.52 4.99
N ALA A 73 8.57 18.59 6.23
CA ALA A 73 9.34 18.27 7.43
C ALA A 73 9.90 16.83 7.45
N ILE A 74 9.21 15.87 6.84
CA ILE A 74 9.64 14.46 6.72
C ILE A 74 10.46 14.26 5.45
N ALA A 75 10.05 14.93 4.38
CA ALA A 75 10.61 14.78 3.04
C ALA A 75 12.02 15.33 2.91
N LYS A 76 12.26 16.54 3.43
CA LYS A 76 13.53 17.25 3.27
C LYS A 76 14.73 16.51 3.89
N PRO A 77 14.68 16.00 5.14
CA PRO A 77 15.80 15.24 5.72
C PRO A 77 16.14 13.98 4.93
N LEU A 78 15.14 13.33 4.32
CA LEU A 78 15.35 12.14 3.49
C LEU A 78 15.93 12.50 2.12
N ALA A 79 15.38 13.51 1.47
CA ALA A 79 15.82 13.99 0.17
C ALA A 79 17.30 14.41 0.20
N ASP A 80 17.70 15.18 1.21
CA ASP A 80 19.07 15.70 1.35
C ASP A 80 20.10 14.55 1.45
N GLN A 81 19.79 13.52 2.24
CA GLN A 81 20.66 12.35 2.39
C GLN A 81 20.73 11.51 1.12
N VAL A 82 19.61 11.39 0.41
CA VAL A 82 19.53 10.67 -0.87
C VAL A 82 20.33 11.39 -1.96
N VAL A 83 20.17 12.70 -2.10
CA VAL A 83 20.88 13.52 -3.10
C VAL A 83 22.40 13.46 -2.87
N GLN A 84 22.86 13.63 -1.62
CA GLN A 84 24.28 13.57 -1.29
C GLN A 84 24.96 12.26 -1.75
N VAL A 85 24.26 11.13 -1.63
CA VAL A 85 24.79 9.82 -2.02
C VAL A 85 24.72 9.59 -3.54
N LEU A 86 23.74 10.19 -4.22
CA LEU A 86 23.56 10.08 -5.66
C LEU A 86 24.52 10.95 -6.47
N THR A 87 25.05 12.04 -5.89
CA THR A 87 25.99 12.96 -6.57
C THR A 87 27.44 12.48 -6.59
N ILE A 88 27.78 11.40 -5.91
CA ILE A 88 29.15 10.86 -5.88
C ILE A 88 29.38 10.04 -7.17
N PRO A 89 30.28 10.47 -8.09
CA PRO A 89 30.60 9.71 -9.30
C PRO A 89 31.21 8.36 -8.92
N ARG A 90 30.67 7.26 -9.45
CA ARG A 90 31.22 5.92 -9.22
C ARG A 90 31.79 5.37 -10.52
N GLY A 91 33.12 5.34 -10.61
CA GLY A 91 33.85 4.63 -11.66
C GLY A 91 34.29 3.25 -11.18
N GLY A 92 34.11 2.22 -12.01
CA GLY A 92 34.71 0.89 -11.84
C GLY A 92 33.84 -0.14 -11.10
N LEU A 93 33.74 -1.35 -11.68
CA LEU A 93 32.97 -2.51 -11.20
C LEU A 93 31.45 -2.30 -11.06
N LEU A 94 30.83 -1.66 -12.08
CA LEU A 94 29.38 -1.40 -12.12
C LEU A 94 28.56 -2.69 -11.90
N THR A 95 28.94 -3.80 -12.56
CA THR A 95 28.11 -5.02 -12.57
C THR A 95 28.00 -5.70 -11.21
N ILE A 96 29.13 -5.90 -10.50
CA ILE A 96 29.13 -6.57 -9.18
C ILE A 96 28.43 -5.70 -8.14
N SER A 97 28.69 -4.39 -8.16
CA SER A 97 28.08 -3.43 -7.24
C SER A 97 26.57 -3.32 -7.44
N VAL A 98 26.09 -3.38 -8.68
CA VAL A 98 24.66 -3.36 -9.02
C VAL A 98 23.96 -4.64 -8.56
N LEU A 99 24.59 -5.81 -8.74
CA LEU A 99 24.04 -7.08 -8.23
C LEU A 99 23.98 -7.10 -6.70
N ALA A 100 25.04 -6.63 -6.04
CA ALA A 100 25.05 -6.47 -4.58
C ALA A 100 23.97 -5.48 -4.12
N ALA A 101 23.82 -4.36 -4.81
CA ALA A 101 22.80 -3.36 -4.51
C ALA A 101 21.38 -3.94 -4.64
N ALA A 102 21.10 -4.70 -5.71
CA ALA A 102 19.83 -5.40 -5.87
C ALA A 102 19.56 -6.38 -4.71
N TYR A 103 20.59 -7.15 -4.32
CA TYR A 103 20.49 -8.07 -3.19
C TYR A 103 20.16 -7.34 -1.88
N PHE A 104 20.88 -6.28 -1.53
CA PHE A 104 20.63 -5.53 -0.29
C PHE A 104 19.30 -4.77 -0.33
N ALA A 105 18.89 -4.25 -1.49
CA ALA A 105 17.57 -3.62 -1.67
C ALA A 105 16.44 -4.62 -1.37
N SER A 106 16.61 -5.88 -1.77
CA SER A 106 15.60 -6.93 -1.54
C SER A 106 15.39 -7.27 -0.06
N ASN A 107 16.29 -6.89 0.84
CA ASN A 107 16.14 -7.15 2.28
C ASN A 107 14.93 -6.43 2.89
N GLY A 108 14.59 -5.22 2.41
CA GLY A 108 13.38 -4.52 2.85
C GLY A 108 12.10 -5.30 2.50
N VAL A 109 12.05 -5.89 1.29
CA VAL A 109 10.93 -6.75 0.87
C VAL A 109 10.87 -8.03 1.70
N GLU A 110 12.02 -8.61 2.05
CA GLU A 110 12.06 -9.80 2.90
C GLU A 110 11.52 -9.53 4.31
N ALA A 111 11.88 -8.40 4.91
CA ALA A 111 11.37 -8.00 6.21
C ALA A 111 9.84 -7.82 6.18
N LEU A 112 9.30 -7.24 5.11
CA LEU A 112 7.84 -7.15 4.89
C LEU A 112 7.22 -8.55 4.76
N ARG A 113 7.84 -9.48 4.01
CA ARG A 113 7.34 -10.85 3.88
C ARG A 113 7.29 -11.57 5.22
N ILE A 114 8.37 -11.54 5.98
CA ILE A 114 8.48 -12.20 7.29
C ILE A 114 7.40 -11.65 8.23
N SER A 115 7.25 -10.33 8.29
CA SER A 115 6.26 -9.67 9.15
C SER A 115 4.82 -9.98 8.73
N LEU A 116 4.52 -10.00 7.43
CA LEU A 116 3.20 -10.40 6.92
C LEU A 116 2.90 -11.87 7.20
N ASN A 117 3.87 -12.76 6.98
CA ASN A 117 3.72 -14.20 7.26
C ASN A 117 3.42 -14.43 8.74
N ARG A 118 4.12 -13.71 9.62
CA ARG A 118 3.90 -13.72 11.06
C ARG A 118 2.50 -13.23 11.41
N ALA A 119 2.09 -12.04 10.93
CA ALA A 119 0.77 -11.46 11.21
C ALA A 119 -0.39 -12.33 10.70
N TYR A 120 -0.21 -12.94 9.53
CA TYR A 120 -1.19 -13.88 9.00
C TYR A 120 -1.10 -15.28 9.61
N ARG A 121 -0.09 -15.56 10.45
CA ARG A 121 0.18 -16.86 11.07
C ARG A 121 0.30 -17.98 10.04
N VAL A 122 0.96 -17.70 8.93
CA VAL A 122 1.21 -18.66 7.85
C VAL A 122 2.71 -18.98 7.79
N PRO A 123 3.11 -20.25 7.96
CA PRO A 123 4.51 -20.63 7.81
C PRO A 123 4.94 -20.51 6.34
N GLU A 124 6.18 -20.07 6.13
CA GLU A 124 6.78 -20.01 4.80
C GLU A 124 7.31 -21.38 4.40
N THR A 125 6.68 -22.00 3.40
CA THR A 125 7.08 -23.32 2.90
C THR A 125 7.95 -23.25 1.64
N ARG A 126 8.03 -22.07 1.01
CA ARG A 126 8.85 -21.88 -0.20
C ARG A 126 10.33 -21.86 0.18
N PRO A 127 11.22 -22.47 -0.64
CA PRO A 127 12.66 -22.40 -0.40
C PRO A 127 13.17 -20.95 -0.39
N TRP A 128 14.21 -20.69 0.41
CA TRP A 128 14.75 -19.35 0.62
C TRP A 128 15.17 -18.64 -0.67
N TYR A 129 15.65 -19.37 -1.67
CA TYR A 129 16.11 -18.80 -2.95
C TYR A 129 14.94 -18.36 -3.86
N PHE A 130 13.79 -19.05 -3.83
CA PHE A 130 12.58 -18.61 -4.54
C PHE A 130 12.06 -17.31 -3.93
N ASN A 131 12.05 -17.26 -2.61
CA ASN A 131 11.68 -16.09 -1.81
C ASN A 131 12.61 -14.91 -2.13
N ARG A 132 13.92 -15.15 -2.18
CA ARG A 132 14.91 -14.14 -2.57
C ARG A 132 14.70 -13.64 -4.00
N LEU A 133 14.48 -14.53 -4.96
CA LEU A 133 14.24 -14.16 -6.36
C LEU A 133 12.93 -13.36 -6.52
N ALA A 134 11.88 -13.74 -5.80
CA ALA A 134 10.64 -12.96 -5.76
C ALA A 134 10.89 -11.56 -5.18
N SER A 135 11.64 -11.45 -4.07
CA SER A 135 11.99 -10.16 -3.44
C SER A 135 12.77 -9.25 -4.40
N LEU A 136 13.69 -9.81 -5.18
CA LEU A 136 14.37 -9.09 -6.28
C LEU A 136 13.39 -8.64 -7.37
N GLY A 137 12.42 -9.48 -7.73
CA GLY A 137 11.35 -9.11 -8.66
C GLY A 137 10.50 -7.93 -8.18
N TYR A 138 10.13 -7.90 -6.89
CA TYR A 138 9.45 -6.75 -6.28
C TYR A 138 10.29 -5.47 -6.34
N VAL A 139 11.60 -5.56 -6.06
CA VAL A 139 12.53 -4.43 -6.20
C VAL A 139 12.58 -3.95 -7.65
N LEU A 140 12.69 -4.86 -8.62
CA LEU A 140 12.71 -4.52 -10.04
C LEU A 140 11.42 -3.82 -10.48
N ILE A 141 10.26 -4.36 -10.11
CA ILE A 141 8.95 -3.75 -10.40
C ILE A 141 8.86 -2.36 -9.77
N ALA A 142 9.28 -2.21 -8.51
CA ALA A 142 9.31 -0.91 -7.85
C ALA A 142 10.18 0.09 -8.60
N VAL A 143 11.41 -0.28 -9.00
CA VAL A 143 12.29 0.57 -9.81
C VAL A 143 11.63 0.96 -11.13
N LEU A 144 11.02 0.02 -11.84
CA LEU A 144 10.34 0.29 -13.12
C LEU A 144 9.15 1.24 -12.93
N ILE A 145 8.34 1.04 -11.89
CA ILE A 145 7.25 1.95 -11.52
C ILE A 145 7.81 3.36 -11.25
N PHE A 146 8.88 3.48 -10.45
CA PHE A 146 9.51 4.77 -10.18
C PHE A 146 10.06 5.44 -11.45
N ALA A 147 10.66 4.66 -12.36
CA ALA A 147 11.13 5.17 -13.65
C ALA A 147 9.95 5.68 -14.51
N ILE A 148 8.87 4.92 -14.62
CA ILE A 148 7.65 5.31 -15.36
C ILE A 148 7.02 6.57 -14.75
N LEU A 149 6.88 6.64 -13.43
CA LEU A 149 6.36 7.82 -12.74
C LEU A 149 7.23 9.06 -12.98
N SER A 150 8.55 8.88 -13.00
CA SER A 150 9.51 9.94 -13.30
C SER A 150 9.35 10.47 -14.73
N ILE A 151 9.13 9.57 -15.70
CA ILE A 151 8.86 9.94 -17.10
C ILE A 151 7.52 10.68 -17.20
N LEU A 152 6.46 10.15 -16.60
CA LEU A 152 5.13 10.77 -16.61
C LEU A 152 5.15 12.18 -16.03
N LEU A 153 5.90 12.43 -14.94
CA LEU A 153 5.96 13.76 -14.34
C LEU A 153 6.59 14.82 -15.26
N VAL A 154 7.54 14.45 -16.13
CA VAL A 154 8.13 15.40 -17.08
C VAL A 154 7.29 15.48 -18.35
N ALA A 155 6.82 14.34 -18.86
CA ALA A 155 6.08 14.25 -20.11
C ALA A 155 4.70 14.91 -20.01
N VAL A 156 3.99 14.76 -18.88
CA VAL A 156 2.63 15.28 -18.71
C VAL A 156 2.59 16.82 -18.76
N PRO A 157 3.38 17.58 -17.97
CA PRO A 157 3.42 19.04 -18.07
C PRO A 157 3.87 19.53 -19.44
N LEU A 158 4.83 18.85 -20.08
CA LEU A 158 5.29 19.20 -21.43
C LEU A 158 4.15 19.03 -22.45
N ALA A 159 3.46 17.89 -22.41
CA ALA A 159 2.32 17.61 -23.27
C ALA A 159 1.16 18.58 -23.00
N LEU A 160 0.89 18.92 -21.73
CA LEU A 160 -0.12 19.91 -21.33
C LEU A 160 0.21 21.30 -21.89
N ASN A 161 1.47 21.73 -21.81
CA ASN A 161 1.90 23.02 -22.32
C ASN A 161 1.76 23.10 -23.85
N TYR A 162 2.17 22.07 -24.57
CA TYR A 162 1.90 21.96 -26.01
C TYR A 162 0.39 21.94 -26.31
N THR A 163 -0.41 21.17 -25.55
CA THR A 163 -1.85 21.08 -25.78
C THR A 163 -2.56 22.41 -25.52
N ARG A 164 -2.15 23.19 -24.52
CA ARG A 164 -2.69 24.55 -24.28
C ARG A 164 -2.46 25.51 -25.45
N GLN A 165 -1.33 25.38 -26.14
CA GLN A 165 -0.98 26.23 -27.28
C GLN A 165 -1.85 25.93 -28.51
N TRP A 166 -2.22 24.67 -28.74
CA TRP A 166 -2.92 24.25 -29.97
C TRP A 166 -4.40 23.91 -29.78
N LEU A 167 -4.81 23.42 -28.60
CA LEU A 167 -6.15 22.90 -28.29
C LEU A 167 -6.56 23.25 -26.83
N PRO A 168 -6.88 24.53 -26.54
CA PRO A 168 -7.11 25.00 -25.17
C PRO A 168 -8.29 24.31 -24.45
N LYS A 169 -9.38 23.98 -25.16
CA LYS A 169 -10.52 23.25 -24.57
C LYS A 169 -10.19 21.82 -24.14
N LEU A 170 -9.18 21.21 -24.77
CA LEU A 170 -8.70 19.87 -24.42
C LEU A 170 -7.77 19.93 -23.21
N ALA A 171 -7.04 21.03 -23.03
CA ALA A 171 -6.18 21.27 -21.88
C ALA A 171 -6.97 21.38 -20.56
N ASP A 172 -8.17 21.97 -20.56
CA ASP A 172 -9.00 22.05 -19.35
C ASP A 172 -9.51 20.67 -18.89
N ILE A 173 -9.86 19.78 -19.83
CA ILE A 173 -10.21 18.39 -19.55
C ILE A 173 -8.98 17.65 -19.00
N PHE A 174 -7.83 17.89 -19.62
CA PHE A 174 -6.58 17.30 -19.19
C PHE A 174 -6.15 17.81 -17.81
N ASP A 175 -6.39 19.05 -17.40
CA ASP A 175 -6.09 19.52 -16.04
C ASP A 175 -6.91 18.78 -14.96
N ILE A 176 -8.18 18.47 -15.25
CA ILE A 176 -9.06 17.70 -14.35
C ILE A 176 -8.61 16.23 -14.30
N VAL A 177 -8.30 15.63 -15.45
CA VAL A 177 -7.85 14.24 -15.58
C VAL A 177 -6.40 14.05 -15.06
N PHE A 178 -5.55 15.07 -15.17
CA PHE A 178 -4.16 15.11 -14.72
C PHE A 178 -3.97 15.79 -13.36
N SER A 179 -5.02 15.98 -12.57
CA SER A 179 -4.88 16.05 -11.11
C SER A 179 -4.52 14.66 -10.52
N TRP A 180 -3.77 13.88 -11.28
CA TRP A 180 -3.38 12.48 -11.07
C TRP A 180 -2.40 12.31 -9.91
N ARG A 181 -1.73 13.37 -9.46
CA ARG A 181 -0.71 13.24 -8.40
C ARG A 181 -1.30 12.64 -7.13
N ILE A 182 -2.49 13.10 -6.70
CA ILE A 182 -3.15 12.58 -5.50
C ILE A 182 -3.81 11.22 -5.78
N TYR A 183 -4.65 11.13 -6.81
CA TYR A 183 -5.38 9.90 -7.13
C TYR A 183 -4.45 8.76 -7.55
N GLY A 184 -3.40 9.07 -8.31
CA GLY A 184 -2.35 8.15 -8.73
C GLY A 184 -1.51 7.65 -7.56
N THR A 185 -1.14 8.52 -6.61
CA THR A 185 -0.47 8.10 -5.37
C THR A 185 -1.35 7.18 -4.54
N ILE A 186 -2.63 7.53 -4.32
CA ILE A 186 -3.57 6.68 -3.59
C ILE A 186 -3.74 5.33 -4.30
N PHE A 187 -3.92 5.34 -5.62
CA PHE A 187 -4.05 4.12 -6.43
C PHE A 187 -2.78 3.26 -6.34
N LEU A 188 -1.60 3.86 -6.44
CA LEU A 188 -0.33 3.16 -6.35
C LEU A 188 -0.13 2.53 -4.97
N LEU A 189 -0.40 3.27 -3.90
CA LEU A 189 -0.31 2.77 -2.53
C LEU A 189 -1.32 1.64 -2.28
N LEU A 190 -2.55 1.81 -2.75
CA LEU A 190 -3.59 0.78 -2.66
C LEU A 190 -3.17 -0.49 -3.41
N ALA A 191 -2.74 -0.36 -4.67
CA ALA A 191 -2.28 -1.47 -5.49
C ALA A 191 -1.06 -2.15 -4.86
N GLY A 192 -0.06 -1.39 -4.42
CA GLY A 192 1.13 -1.90 -3.74
C GLY A 192 0.78 -2.68 -2.49
N LEU A 193 -0.03 -2.11 -1.60
CA LEU A 193 -0.49 -2.80 -0.39
C LEU A 193 -1.28 -4.08 -0.72
N MET A 194 -2.17 -4.05 -1.71
CA MET A 194 -2.92 -5.22 -2.15
C MET A 194 -1.99 -6.33 -2.65
N ILE A 195 -1.02 -5.99 -3.50
CA ILE A 195 -0.02 -6.91 -4.03
C ILE A 195 0.80 -7.54 -2.88
N LEU A 196 1.26 -6.74 -1.91
CA LEU A 196 2.02 -7.24 -0.77
C LEU A 196 1.21 -8.26 0.06
N HIS A 197 -0.02 -7.93 0.42
CA HIS A 197 -0.84 -8.80 1.26
C HIS A 197 -1.36 -10.05 0.52
N LEU A 198 -1.56 -9.98 -0.81
CA LEU A 198 -2.06 -11.10 -1.62
C LEU A 198 -0.96 -12.04 -2.12
N TRP A 199 0.18 -11.50 -2.54
CA TRP A 199 1.21 -12.24 -3.29
C TRP A 199 2.57 -12.32 -2.60
N LEU A 200 2.94 -11.34 -1.77
CA LEU A 200 4.21 -11.41 -1.05
C LEU A 200 4.10 -12.40 0.12
N ALA A 201 3.04 -12.25 0.93
CA ALA A 201 2.74 -13.13 2.03
C ALA A 201 2.43 -14.57 1.56
N ALA A 202 2.94 -15.57 2.25
CA ALA A 202 2.67 -16.98 2.03
C ALA A 202 1.18 -17.30 2.16
N GLY A 203 0.72 -18.35 1.46
CA GLY A 203 -0.67 -18.77 1.42
C GLY A 203 -1.49 -18.08 0.33
N ARG A 204 -2.77 -18.47 0.20
CA ARG A 204 -3.72 -17.90 -0.77
C ARG A 204 -4.83 -17.18 -0.02
N ARG A 205 -5.04 -15.90 -0.34
CA ARG A 205 -6.09 -15.03 0.22
C ARG A 205 -6.94 -14.47 -0.92
N ARG A 206 -8.21 -14.17 -0.68
CA ARG A 206 -9.05 -13.49 -1.68
C ARG A 206 -8.87 -11.99 -1.53
N VAL A 207 -9.07 -11.25 -2.63
CA VAL A 207 -9.01 -9.78 -2.66
C VAL A 207 -9.84 -9.16 -1.52
N PHE A 208 -11.08 -9.63 -1.34
CA PHE A 208 -12.00 -9.14 -0.30
C PHE A 208 -11.59 -9.45 1.14
N ASP A 209 -10.67 -10.39 1.36
CA ASP A 209 -10.21 -10.73 2.71
C ASP A 209 -9.10 -9.76 3.18
N VAL A 210 -8.52 -9.00 2.26
CA VAL A 210 -7.36 -8.12 2.46
C VAL A 210 -7.73 -6.63 2.46
N ILE A 211 -8.76 -6.26 1.68
CA ILE A 211 -9.23 -4.88 1.53
C ILE A 211 -9.41 -4.14 2.88
N PRO A 212 -10.06 -4.72 3.91
CA PRO A 212 -10.32 -3.99 5.15
C PRO A 212 -9.05 -3.49 5.84
N GLY A 213 -8.05 -4.36 5.99
CA GLY A 213 -6.77 -4.02 6.58
C GLY A 213 -5.95 -3.08 5.70
N VAL A 214 -6.01 -3.21 4.38
CA VAL A 214 -5.34 -2.28 3.45
C VAL A 214 -5.92 -0.86 3.56
N ILE A 215 -7.24 -0.72 3.61
CA ILE A 215 -7.89 0.58 3.81
C ILE A 215 -7.51 1.15 5.17
N LEU A 216 -7.53 0.32 6.23
CA LEU A 216 -7.14 0.72 7.57
C LEU A 216 -5.69 1.25 7.57
N THR A 217 -4.76 0.54 6.94
CA THR A 217 -3.37 0.97 6.79
C THR A 217 -3.27 2.33 6.10
N LEU A 218 -3.97 2.55 4.99
CA LEU A 218 -3.94 3.83 4.27
C LEU A 218 -4.47 5.00 5.13
N VAL A 219 -5.58 4.79 5.84
CA VAL A 219 -6.18 5.80 6.71
C VAL A 219 -5.23 6.15 7.86
N PHE A 220 -4.70 5.14 8.55
CA PHE A 220 -3.80 5.37 9.68
C PHE A 220 -2.43 5.88 9.26
N TRP A 221 -1.91 5.51 8.09
CA TRP A 221 -0.72 6.15 7.52
C TRP A 221 -0.94 7.64 7.25
N SER A 222 -2.10 8.01 6.73
CA SER A 222 -2.45 9.42 6.49
C SER A 222 -2.52 10.20 7.80
N ILE A 223 -3.23 9.65 8.81
CA ILE A 223 -3.32 10.25 10.15
C ILE A 223 -1.93 10.32 10.80
N GLY A 224 -1.17 9.23 10.74
CA GLY A 224 0.17 9.13 11.31
C GLY A 224 1.14 10.13 10.69
N ALA A 225 1.09 10.33 9.36
CA ALA A 225 1.91 11.31 8.68
C ALA A 225 1.60 12.75 9.15
N LEU A 226 0.31 13.09 9.33
CA LEU A 226 -0.10 14.40 9.85
C LEU A 226 0.36 14.61 11.31
N LEU A 227 0.16 13.60 12.16
CA LEU A 227 0.59 13.63 13.56
C LEU A 227 2.11 13.74 13.68
N PHE A 228 2.85 13.00 12.86
CA PHE A 228 4.30 13.01 12.86
C PHE A 228 4.87 14.33 12.33
N ALA A 229 4.24 14.93 11.31
CA ALA A 229 4.59 16.26 10.83
C ALA A 229 4.37 17.34 11.92
N TYR A 230 3.24 17.28 12.63
CA TYR A 230 2.96 18.16 13.76
C TYR A 230 3.94 17.98 14.93
N TYR A 231 4.31 16.72 15.22
CA TYR A 231 5.35 16.42 16.20
C TYR A 231 6.67 17.09 15.81
N LEU A 232 7.09 16.94 14.56
CA LEU A 232 8.36 17.47 14.09
C LEU A 232 8.39 19.02 14.03
N SER A 233 7.26 19.68 13.71
CA SER A 233 7.19 21.14 13.75
C SER A 233 7.37 21.70 15.16
N THR A 234 7.02 20.93 16.19
CA THR A 234 7.21 21.30 17.59
C THR A 234 8.62 20.96 18.08
N PHE A 235 9.20 19.86 17.57
CA PHE A 235 10.51 19.34 17.96
C PHE A 235 11.69 19.94 17.17
N ALA A 236 11.43 20.78 16.15
CA ALA A 236 12.42 21.37 15.24
C ALA A 236 13.55 22.16 15.93
N ASN A 237 13.34 22.63 17.16
CA ASN A 237 14.37 23.30 17.96
C ASN A 237 15.45 22.33 18.49
N TYR A 238 15.16 21.02 18.57
CA TYR A 238 16.10 19.99 19.06
C TYR A 238 17.04 19.47 17.95
N THR A 239 16.61 19.56 16.67
CA THR A 239 17.38 19.15 15.49
C THR A 239 18.63 20.00 15.24
N ALA A 240 18.67 21.25 15.73
CA ALA A 240 19.80 22.15 15.55
C ALA A 240 21.06 21.71 16.32
N THR A 241 20.92 20.96 17.42
CA THR A 241 22.03 20.56 18.29
C THR A 241 22.68 19.24 17.85
N TYR A 242 21.96 18.38 17.13
CA TYR A 242 22.39 17.02 16.76
C TYR A 242 22.34 16.75 15.24
N ALA A 243 22.53 17.80 14.44
CA ALA A 243 22.34 17.78 12.99
C ALA A 243 23.10 16.60 12.33
N GLY A 244 22.38 15.78 11.56
CA GLY A 244 22.85 14.51 10.97
C GLY A 244 22.29 13.27 11.64
N LEU A 245 22.57 13.06 12.95
CA LEU A 245 22.03 11.92 13.71
C LEU A 245 20.51 12.04 13.91
N ALA A 246 20.03 13.27 14.12
CA ALA A 246 18.60 13.53 14.28
C ALA A 246 17.81 13.15 13.02
N SER A 247 18.34 13.42 11.81
CA SER A 247 17.68 13.10 10.55
C SER A 247 17.47 11.59 10.36
N VAL A 248 18.50 10.78 10.61
CA VAL A 248 18.39 9.31 10.49
C VAL A 248 17.41 8.76 11.53
N MET A 249 17.43 9.28 12.75
CA MET A 249 16.51 8.86 13.82
C MET A 249 15.06 9.20 13.49
N ILE A 250 14.80 10.41 12.97
CA ILE A 250 13.46 10.84 12.53
C ILE A 250 12.91 9.86 11.49
N VAL A 251 13.73 9.51 10.50
CA VAL A 251 13.36 8.54 9.45
C VAL A 251 13.07 7.17 10.03
N LEU A 252 13.94 6.67 10.91
CA LEU A 252 13.79 5.36 11.51
C LEU A 252 12.49 5.27 12.32
N ILE A 253 12.18 6.29 13.13
CA ILE A 253 10.92 6.37 13.91
C ILE A 253 9.71 6.44 12.97
N PHE A 254 9.81 7.22 11.89
CA PHE A 254 8.73 7.32 10.90
C PHE A 254 8.46 5.98 10.21
N LEU A 255 9.51 5.30 9.72
CA LEU A 255 9.41 3.98 9.11
C LEU A 255 8.89 2.93 10.11
N TYR A 256 9.30 3.02 11.38
CA TYR A 256 8.78 2.18 12.45
C TYR A 256 7.27 2.37 12.65
N MET A 257 6.80 3.61 12.72
CA MET A 257 5.38 3.92 12.80
C MET A 257 4.61 3.36 11.60
N LEU A 258 5.13 3.55 10.37
CA LEU A 258 4.51 2.99 9.17
C LEU A 258 4.44 1.45 9.24
N ALA A 259 5.51 0.80 9.70
CA ALA A 259 5.58 -0.65 9.83
C ALA A 259 4.60 -1.18 10.89
N VAL A 260 4.46 -0.52 12.04
CA VAL A 260 3.46 -0.86 13.07
C VAL A 260 2.04 -0.83 12.48
N ILE A 261 1.69 0.27 11.80
CA ILE A 261 0.36 0.44 11.18
C ILE A 261 0.12 -0.62 10.10
N PHE A 262 1.12 -0.89 9.28
CA PHE A 262 1.06 -1.89 8.22
C PHE A 262 0.83 -3.31 8.76
N ILE A 263 1.60 -3.72 9.77
CA ILE A 263 1.46 -5.04 10.41
C ILE A 263 0.09 -5.14 11.11
N MET A 264 -0.35 -4.08 11.80
CA MET A 264 -1.68 -4.02 12.40
C MET A 264 -2.80 -4.22 11.36
N GLY A 265 -2.67 -3.65 10.15
CA GLY A 265 -3.59 -3.91 9.04
C GLY A 265 -3.65 -5.40 8.66
N ALA A 266 -2.51 -6.08 8.63
CA ALA A 266 -2.45 -7.52 8.37
C ALA A 266 -3.06 -8.35 9.50
N GLU A 267 -2.87 -7.96 10.76
CA GLU A 267 -3.50 -8.59 11.93
C GLU A 267 -5.02 -8.47 11.91
N ILE A 268 -5.54 -7.30 11.56
CA ILE A 268 -6.98 -7.08 11.38
C ILE A 268 -7.53 -7.99 10.27
N ASN A 269 -6.84 -8.11 9.15
CA ASN A 269 -7.23 -9.05 8.09
C ASN A 269 -7.25 -10.50 8.59
N ALA A 270 -6.23 -10.92 9.35
CA ALA A 270 -6.15 -12.25 9.94
C ALA A 270 -7.30 -12.52 10.92
N ALA A 271 -7.60 -11.59 11.82
CA ALA A 271 -8.70 -11.68 12.78
C ALA A 271 -10.07 -11.72 12.08
N LEU A 272 -10.29 -10.92 11.02
CA LEU A 272 -11.51 -10.94 10.22
C LEU A 272 -11.75 -12.30 9.54
N MET A 273 -10.67 -12.91 9.03
CA MET A 273 -10.71 -14.27 8.46
C MET A 273 -11.04 -15.32 9.53
N LYS A 274 -10.41 -15.24 10.71
CA LYS A 274 -10.61 -16.15 11.86
C LYS A 274 -12.06 -16.19 12.31
N PHE A 275 -12.69 -15.04 12.53
CA PHE A 275 -14.07 -14.96 13.02
C PHE A 275 -15.12 -15.12 11.91
N ARG A 276 -14.72 -15.40 10.67
CA ARG A 276 -15.60 -15.46 9.48
C ARG A 276 -16.58 -14.29 9.44
N VAL A 277 -16.18 -13.10 9.89
CA VAL A 277 -17.06 -11.91 9.99
C VAL A 277 -17.74 -11.66 8.67
N ARG A 278 -17.03 -11.90 7.56
CA ARG A 278 -17.56 -11.85 6.21
C ARG A 278 -18.77 -12.78 5.97
N ARG A 279 -18.73 -14.04 6.42
CA ARG A 279 -19.87 -14.97 6.29
C ARG A 279 -21.06 -14.53 7.14
N LEU A 280 -20.82 -13.89 8.27
CA LEU A 280 -21.88 -13.35 9.15
C LEU A 280 -22.49 -12.05 8.62
N LEU A 281 -21.69 -11.15 8.04
CA LEU A 281 -22.14 -9.86 7.49
C LEU A 281 -22.77 -10.01 6.10
N PHE A 282 -22.12 -10.74 5.18
CA PHE A 282 -22.57 -10.86 3.79
C PHE A 282 -23.35 -12.15 3.50
N GLY A 283 -23.18 -13.21 4.30
CA GLY A 283 -23.96 -14.44 4.15
C GLY A 283 -25.43 -14.27 4.55
N LYS A 284 -25.73 -13.38 5.51
CA LYS A 284 -27.11 -13.02 5.87
C LYS A 284 -27.83 -12.21 4.78
N ALA A 285 -27.10 -11.37 4.03
CA ALA A 285 -27.67 -10.60 2.93
C ALA A 285 -28.05 -11.51 1.75
N ALA A 286 -27.18 -12.47 1.41
CA ALA A 286 -27.48 -13.47 0.39
C ALA A 286 -28.62 -14.43 0.81
N SER A 287 -28.69 -14.82 2.09
CA SER A 287 -29.79 -15.67 2.58
C SER A 287 -31.14 -14.92 2.69
N ARG A 288 -31.14 -13.60 2.96
CA ARG A 288 -32.36 -12.78 2.90
C ARG A 288 -32.88 -12.64 1.47
N SER A 289 -32.01 -12.30 0.52
CA SER A 289 -32.37 -12.21 -0.89
C SER A 289 -32.87 -13.55 -1.46
N ALA A 290 -32.29 -14.68 -1.04
CA ALA A 290 -32.76 -16.01 -1.44
C ALA A 290 -34.06 -16.46 -0.72
N ALA A 291 -34.35 -15.94 0.48
CA ALA A 291 -35.59 -16.24 1.22
C ALA A 291 -36.77 -15.36 0.79
N GLU A 292 -36.52 -14.17 0.24
CA GLU A 292 -37.56 -13.29 -0.31
C GLU A 292 -38.00 -13.70 -1.73
N ALA A 293 -37.11 -14.30 -2.53
CA ALA A 293 -37.41 -14.78 -3.89
C ALA A 293 -38.55 -15.84 -4.02
N PRO A 294 -38.72 -16.81 -3.10
CA PRO A 294 -39.83 -17.78 -3.20
C PRO A 294 -41.19 -17.22 -2.76
N ALA A 295 -41.24 -16.15 -1.97
CA ALA A 295 -42.50 -15.58 -1.49
C ALA A 295 -43.20 -14.74 -2.58
N GLU A 296 -42.44 -14.07 -3.44
CA GLU A 296 -43.00 -13.23 -4.51
C GLU A 296 -43.70 -14.09 -5.59
N LYS A 297 -43.11 -15.23 -5.98
CA LYS A 297 -43.71 -16.17 -6.96
C LYS A 297 -45.02 -16.82 -6.48
N GLN A 298 -45.08 -17.24 -5.21
CA GLN A 298 -46.30 -17.86 -4.66
C GLN A 298 -47.44 -16.84 -4.48
N SER A 299 -47.11 -15.58 -4.19
CA SER A 299 -48.11 -14.50 -4.10
C SER A 299 -48.68 -14.08 -5.46
N SER A 300 -47.89 -14.18 -6.54
CA SER A 300 -48.36 -13.89 -7.90
C SER A 300 -49.19 -15.01 -8.50
N GLU A 301 -48.87 -16.28 -8.20
CA GLU A 301 -49.64 -17.43 -8.70
C GLU A 301 -51.02 -17.53 -8.03
N SER A 302 -51.12 -17.36 -6.70
CA SER A 302 -52.41 -17.43 -6.00
C SER A 302 -53.35 -16.28 -6.36
N ARG A 303 -52.80 -15.10 -6.68
CA ARG A 303 -53.56 -13.93 -7.10
C ARG A 303 -54.07 -14.07 -8.53
N GLY A 304 -53.28 -14.69 -9.41
CA GLY A 304 -53.69 -15.02 -10.78
C GLY A 304 -54.79 -16.08 -10.84
N GLU A 305 -54.72 -17.11 -10.00
CA GLU A 305 -55.77 -18.15 -9.92
C GLU A 305 -57.09 -17.61 -9.33
N SER A 306 -57.02 -16.73 -8.32
CA SER A 306 -58.22 -16.11 -7.73
C SER A 306 -58.94 -15.15 -8.68
N GLU A 307 -58.20 -14.42 -9.53
CA GLU A 307 -58.80 -13.52 -10.53
C GLU A 307 -59.40 -14.29 -11.71
N ALA A 308 -58.77 -15.40 -12.12
CA ALA A 308 -59.29 -16.28 -13.17
C ALA A 308 -60.59 -16.98 -12.74
N ASP A 309 -60.68 -17.44 -11.49
CA ASP A 309 -61.88 -18.11 -10.96
C ASP A 309 -63.05 -17.13 -10.74
N ALA A 310 -62.75 -15.89 -10.34
CA ALA A 310 -63.73 -14.82 -10.24
C ALA A 310 -64.29 -14.41 -11.62
N ALA A 311 -63.45 -14.35 -12.66
CA ALA A 311 -63.87 -14.04 -14.02
C ALA A 311 -64.72 -15.16 -14.65
N ALA A 312 -64.48 -16.43 -14.28
CA ALA A 312 -65.26 -17.57 -14.75
C ALA A 312 -66.69 -17.60 -14.17
N LYS A 313 -66.87 -17.16 -12.92
CA LYS A 313 -68.19 -17.09 -12.26
C LYS A 313 -69.10 -15.98 -12.78
N LEU A 314 -68.55 -14.95 -13.43
CA LEU A 314 -69.34 -13.85 -14.02
C LEU A 314 -69.84 -14.14 -15.45
N ARG A 315 -69.43 -15.27 -16.05
CA ARG A 315 -69.81 -15.68 -17.42
C ARG A 315 -70.84 -16.81 -17.48
N ARG A 316 -71.40 -17.24 -16.35
CA ARG A 316 -72.54 -18.18 -16.25
C ARG A 316 -73.74 -17.44 -15.68
#